data_AF-A0A7G8BHT6-F1
#
_entry.id   AF-A0A7G8BHT6-F1
#
_cell.length_a   1.000
_cell.length_b   1.000
_cell.length_c   1.000
_cell.angle_alpha   90.00
_cell.angle_beta   90.00
_cell.angle_gamma   90.00
#
_symmetry.space_group_name_H-M   'P 1'
#
loop_
_entity.id
_entity.type
_entity.pdbx_description
1 polymer ?
#
loop_
_entity_poly.entity_id
_entity_poly.type
_entity_poly.pdbx_seq_one_letter_code
_entity_poly.pdbx_strand_id
1 'polypeptide(L)'
;MATIHISVNEAVREFAALLDRVRAGAEVVIEDGPITVAVLKSPTPPHRTISESIALAEARTKELGCEPVMDADFAADLEEIIHNRKPRDTSAWD
;
A
#
# COMPACT_ATOMS: atom_id res chain seq x y z
N MET A 1 -13.25 8.33 2.20
CA MET A 1 -13.33 7.59 0.93
C MET A 1 -14.80 7.44 0.59
N ALA A 2 -15.21 7.86 -0.60
CA ALA A 2 -16.61 7.74 -1.03
C ALA A 2 -16.78 6.41 -1.78
N THR A 3 -17.75 5.62 -1.34
CA THR A 3 -18.19 4.39 -2.03
C THR A 3 -19.41 4.72 -2.86
N ILE A 4 -19.38 4.38 -4.15
CA ILE A 4 -20.43 4.67 -5.13
C ILE A 4 -21.00 3.34 -5.59
N HIS A 5 -22.31 3.16 -5.46
CA HIS A 5 -23.02 1.98 -5.94
C HIS A 5 -23.73 2.32 -7.25
N ILE A 6 -23.54 1.49 -8.26
CA ILE A 6 -24.14 1.68 -9.58
C ILE A 6 -24.63 0.34 -10.16
N SER A 7 -25.59 0.41 -11.06
CA SER A 7 -26.03 -0.78 -11.80
C SER A 7 -25.05 -1.20 -12.89
N VAL A 8 -25.08 -2.47 -13.31
CA VAL A 8 -24.33 -2.95 -14.49
C VAL A 8 -24.63 -2.11 -15.74
N ASN A 9 -25.89 -1.73 -15.96
CA ASN A 9 -26.27 -0.91 -17.13
C ASN A 9 -25.63 0.49 -17.11
N GLU A 10 -25.55 1.10 -15.93
CA GLU A 10 -24.87 2.37 -15.74
C GLU A 10 -23.36 2.22 -15.92
N ALA A 11 -22.79 1.12 -15.40
CA ALA A 11 -21.37 0.81 -15.57
C ALA A 11 -20.96 0.67 -17.04
N VAL A 12 -21.79 0.02 -17.85
CA VAL A 12 -21.55 -0.12 -19.30
C VAL A 12 -21.64 1.22 -20.02
N ARG A 13 -22.62 2.06 -19.68
CA ARG A 13 -22.83 3.35 -20.34
C ARG A 13 -21.77 4.39 -19.98
N GLU A 14 -21.25 4.35 -18.75
CA GLU A 14 -20.47 5.45 -18.18
C GLU A 14 -19.08 5.01 -17.69
N PHE A 15 -18.55 3.90 -18.20
CA PHE A 15 -17.31 3.30 -17.72
C PHE A 15 -16.13 4.27 -17.64
N ALA A 16 -15.96 5.15 -18.64
CA ALA A 16 -14.89 6.15 -18.63
C ALA A 16 -15.00 7.13 -17.45
N ALA A 17 -16.20 7.61 -17.16
CA ALA A 17 -16.45 8.51 -16.03
C ALA A 17 -16.23 7.82 -14.68
N LEU A 18 -16.51 6.52 -14.60
CA LEU A 18 -16.21 5.72 -13.41
C LEU A 18 -14.71 5.60 -13.17
N LEU A 19 -13.91 5.39 -14.22
CA LEU A 19 -12.46 5.37 -14.09
C LEU A 19 -11.90 6.70 -13.60
N ASP A 20 -12.46 7.84 -14.03
CA ASP A 20 -12.04 9.15 -13.51
C ASP A 20 -12.37 9.33 -12.03
N ARG A 21 -13.55 8.85 -11.58
CA ARG A 21 -13.92 8.83 -10.16
C ARG A 21 -12.99 7.91 -9.35
N VAL A 22 -12.64 6.75 -9.90
CA VAL A 22 -11.71 5.80 -9.28
C VAL A 22 -10.30 6.39 -9.16
N ARG A 23 -9.81 7.10 -10.19
CA ARG A 23 -8.54 7.86 -10.15
C ARG A 23 -8.56 8.98 -9.12
N ALA A 24 -9.72 9.61 -8.90
CA ALA A 24 -9.93 10.59 -7.83
C ALA A 24 -10.03 9.96 -6.42
N GLY A 25 -9.93 8.63 -6.30
CA GLY A 25 -9.92 7.91 -5.03
C GLY A 25 -11.28 7.39 -4.56
N ALA A 26 -12.30 7.40 -5.43
CA ALA A 26 -13.57 6.73 -5.14
C ALA A 26 -13.46 5.21 -5.31
N GLU A 27 -14.25 4.48 -4.52
CA GLU A 27 -14.50 3.06 -4.75
C GLU A 27 -15.86 2.92 -5.43
N VAL A 28 -15.93 2.19 -6.53
CA VAL A 28 -17.15 1.96 -7.31
C VAL A 28 -17.54 0.49 -7.19
N VAL A 29 -18.73 0.25 -6.66
CA VAL A 29 -19.35 -1.07 -6.54
C VAL A 29 -20.39 -1.20 -7.65
N ILE A 30 -20.22 -2.19 -8.52
CA ILE A 30 -21.13 -2.49 -9.63
C ILE A 30 -22.05 -3.62 -9.19
N GLU A 31 -23.36 -3.39 -9.31
CA GLU A 31 -24.40 -4.28 -8.82
C GLU A 31 -25.38 -4.68 -9.94
N ASP A 32 -25.89 -5.92 -9.85
CA ASP A 32 -27.02 -6.42 -10.61
C ASP A 32 -28.14 -6.80 -9.64
N GLY A 33 -29.07 -5.87 -9.42
CA GLY A 33 -30.07 -5.97 -8.37
C GLY A 33 -29.41 -6.07 -6.98
N PRO A 34 -29.67 -7.12 -6.19
CA PRO A 34 -29.08 -7.28 -4.85
C PRO A 34 -27.66 -7.89 -4.88
N ILE A 35 -27.11 -8.19 -6.05
CA ILE A 35 -25.83 -8.91 -6.18
C ILE A 35 -24.73 -7.93 -6.58
N THR A 36 -23.66 -7.86 -5.79
CA THR A 36 -22.43 -7.19 -6.19
C THR A 36 -21.69 -8.03 -7.23
N VAL A 37 -21.45 -7.45 -8.41
CA VAL A 37 -20.80 -8.11 -9.56
C VAL A 37 -19.32 -7.76 -9.65
N ALA A 38 -18.95 -6.51 -9.35
CA ALA A 38 -17.56 -6.06 -9.39
C ALA A 38 -17.30 -4.89 -8.45
N VAL A 39 -16.05 -4.71 -8.05
CA VAL A 39 -15.58 -3.54 -7.30
C VAL A 39 -14.38 -2.95 -8.03
N LEU A 40 -14.48 -1.68 -8.42
CA LEU A 40 -13.39 -0.90 -8.98
C LEU A 40 -12.88 0.06 -7.91
N LYS A 41 -11.58 0.01 -7.66
CA LYS A 41 -10.88 0.94 -6.79
C LYS A 41 -9.54 1.27 -7.41
N SER A 42 -8.97 2.41 -7.01
CA SER A 42 -7.59 2.70 -7.35
C SER A 42 -6.75 1.48 -6.95
N PRO A 43 -5.78 1.04 -7.76
CA PRO A 43 -4.75 0.14 -7.26
C PRO A 43 -4.25 0.76 -5.94
N THR A 44 -4.16 -0.09 -4.91
CA THR A 44 -3.82 0.19 -3.50
C THR A 44 -3.05 1.50 -3.35
N PRO A 45 -3.41 2.39 -2.39
CA PRO A 45 -2.81 3.73 -2.29
C PRO A 45 -1.31 3.64 -2.52
N PRO A 46 -0.72 4.55 -3.33
CA PRO A 46 0.68 4.48 -3.70
C PRO A 46 1.45 4.13 -2.44
N HIS A 47 2.09 2.96 -2.45
CA HIS A 47 2.91 2.55 -1.32
C HIS A 47 3.80 3.75 -1.04
N ARG A 48 3.79 4.23 0.22
CA ARG A 48 4.70 5.28 0.60
C ARG A 48 6.07 4.85 0.11
N THR A 49 6.67 5.70 -0.69
CA THR A 49 8.06 5.51 -1.09
C THR A 49 8.89 5.35 0.18
N ILE A 50 10.03 4.69 0.06
CA ILE A 50 10.97 4.60 1.18
C ILE A 50 11.30 6.01 1.70
N SER A 51 11.43 6.98 0.78
CA SER A 51 11.62 8.40 1.09
C SER A 51 10.48 9.00 1.93
N GLU A 52 9.21 8.79 1.57
CA GLU A 52 8.07 9.26 2.37
C GLU A 52 8.00 8.59 3.74
N SER A 53 8.38 7.31 3.81
CA SER A 53 8.43 6.58 5.08
C SER A 53 9.53 7.10 6.01
N ILE A 54 10.70 7.45 5.45
CA ILE A 54 11.80 8.09 6.18
C ILE A 54 11.38 9.48 6.66
N ALA A 55 10.81 10.31 5.78
CA ALA A 55 10.37 11.65 6.14
C ALA A 55 9.33 11.64 7.28
N LEU A 56 8.41 10.65 7.28
CA LEU A 56 7.45 10.47 8.36
C LEU A 56 8.13 10.08 9.68
N ALA A 57 9.12 9.19 9.63
CA ALA A 57 9.89 8.80 10.82
C ALA A 57 10.65 9.99 11.41
N GLU A 58 11.32 10.79 10.57
CA GLU A 58 12.04 12.01 10.98
C GLU A 58 11.10 13.05 11.60
N ALA A 59 9.93 13.26 11.00
CA ALA A 59 8.92 14.18 11.55
C ALA A 59 8.48 13.72 12.95
N ARG A 60 8.21 12.42 13.11
CA ARG A 60 7.85 11.84 14.40
C ARG A 60 8.96 11.97 15.46
N THR A 61 10.21 11.80 15.07
CA THR A 61 11.38 12.05 15.94
C THR A 61 11.43 13.51 16.42
N LYS A 62 11.18 14.47 15.51
CA LYS A 62 11.11 15.90 15.88
C LYS A 62 9.95 16.19 16.83
N GLU A 63 8.79 15.59 16.60
CA GLU A 63 7.60 15.76 17.44
C GLU A 63 7.78 15.18 18.84
N LEU A 64 8.37 13.99 18.95
CA LEU A 64 8.57 13.30 20.24
C LEU A 64 9.84 13.74 20.97
N GLY A 65 10.77 14.41 20.27
CA GLY A 65 12.05 14.84 20.81
C GLY A 65 13.00 13.69 21.17
N CYS A 66 12.72 12.48 20.71
CA CYS A 66 13.53 11.30 20.96
C CYS A 66 13.84 10.55 19.66
N GLU A 67 15.10 10.12 19.52
CA GLU A 67 15.52 9.28 18.41
C GLU A 67 15.01 7.85 18.61
N PRO A 68 14.50 7.20 17.55
CA PRO A 68 14.11 5.80 17.63
C PRO A 68 15.36 4.95 17.83
N VAL A 69 15.40 4.23 18.95
CA VAL A 69 16.47 3.27 19.26
C VAL A 69 16.03 1.89 18.82
N MET A 70 16.96 1.13 18.25
CA MET A 70 16.74 -0.26 17.90
C MET A 70 16.53 -1.08 19.18
N ASP A 71 15.58 -1.99 19.15
CA ASP A 71 15.41 -2.95 20.25
C ASP A 71 16.71 -3.75 20.47
N ALA A 72 17.08 -3.96 21.73
CA ALA A 72 18.39 -4.51 22.07
C ALA A 72 18.55 -5.96 21.59
N ASP A 73 17.51 -6.78 21.72
CA ASP A 73 17.52 -8.16 21.27
C ASP A 73 17.58 -8.19 19.73
N PHE A 74 16.78 -7.34 19.07
CA PHE A 74 16.83 -7.20 17.61
C PHE A 74 18.20 -6.71 17.09
N ALA A 75 18.85 -5.80 17.81
CA ALA A 75 20.18 -5.31 17.45
C ALA A 75 21.24 -6.43 17.55
N ALA A 76 21.17 -7.25 18.60
CA ALA A 76 22.06 -8.39 18.78
C ALA A 76 21.85 -9.45 17.67
N ASP A 77 20.60 -9.76 17.33
CA ASP A 77 20.26 -10.68 16.24
C ASP A 77 20.84 -10.21 14.90
N LEU A 78 20.69 -8.90 14.59
CA LEU A 78 21.26 -8.33 13.37
C LEU A 78 22.78 -8.38 13.35
N GLU A 79 23.44 -8.11 14.48
CA GLU A 79 24.89 -8.19 14.60
C GLU A 79 25.39 -9.62 14.32
N GLU A 80 24.74 -10.64 14.89
CA GLU A 80 25.06 -12.04 14.63
C GLU A 80 24.86 -12.41 13.16
N ILE A 81 23.74 -11.99 12.55
CA ILE A 81 23.43 -12.27 11.14
C ILE A 81 24.46 -11.61 10.22
N ILE A 82 24.85 -10.36 10.50
CA ILE A 82 25.84 -9.62 9.71
C ILE A 82 27.21 -10.30 9.85
N HIS A 83 27.61 -10.69 11.06
CA HIS A 83 28.88 -11.37 11.31
C HIS A 83 28.97 -12.70 10.56
N ASN A 84 27.88 -13.46 10.51
CA ASN A 84 27.81 -14.79 9.90
C ASN A 84 27.35 -14.77 8.44
N ARG A 85 27.25 -13.59 7.81
CA ARG A 85 26.69 -13.44 6.46
C ARG A 85 27.54 -14.19 5.44
N LYS A 86 26.91 -15.15 4.75
CA LYS A 86 27.51 -15.86 3.60
C LYS A 86 27.15 -15.16 2.28
N PRO A 87 27.99 -15.29 1.24
CA PRO A 87 27.60 -14.91 -0.12
C PRO A 87 26.27 -15.56 -0.49
N ARG A 88 25.37 -14.79 -1.10
CA ARG A 88 24.09 -15.32 -1.55
C ARG A 88 24.33 -16.25 -2.73
N ASP A 89 23.86 -17.48 -2.64
CA ASP A 89 23.78 -18.40 -3.77
C ASP A 89 22.64 -17.95 -4.70
N THR A 90 22.99 -17.58 -5.93
CA THR A 90 22.04 -17.14 -6.96
C THR A 90 21.76 -18.21 -8.01
N SER A 91 22.34 -19.41 -7.90
CA SER A 91 22.23 -20.48 -8.90
C SER A 91 20.79 -20.94 -9.17
N ALA A 92 19.89 -20.78 -8.21
CA ALA A 92 18.46 -21.07 -8.35
C ALA A 92 17.68 -20.01 -9.19
N TRP A 93 18.33 -18.94 -9.63
CA TRP A 93 17.72 -17.79 -10.32
C TRP A 93 18.33 -17.51 -11.71
N ASP A 94 19.26 -18.36 -12.17
CA ASP A 94 19.78 -18.41 -13.56
C ASP A 94 18.96 -19.40 -14.41
#